data_AF-A0A963VN52-F1
#
_entry.id   AF-A0A963VN52-F1
#
_cell.length_a   1.000
_cell.length_b   1.000
_cell.length_c   1.000
_cell.angle_alpha   90.00
_cell.angle_beta   90.00
_cell.angle_gamma   90.00
#
_symmetry.space_group_name_H-M   'P 1'
#
loop_
_entity.id
_entity.type
_entity.pdbx_description
1 polymer ?
#
loop_
_entity_poly.entity_id
_entity_poly.type
_entity_poly.pdbx_seq_one_letter_code
_entity_poly.pdbx_strand_id
1 'polypeptide(L)' 'LVKPFDPQELLARIRAMTRRSAGRARAVLQCRDLEIDPAARTVTQAGLPVALGAKEFALLQTLVEASPQV' A
#
# COMPACT_ATOMS: atom_id res chain seq x y z
N LEU A 1 -4.82 -19.51 12.20
CA LEU A 1 -4.56 -20.95 11.98
C LEU A 1 -5.02 -21.66 13.25
N VAL A 2 -6.16 -22.34 13.20
CA VAL A 2 -6.70 -23.09 14.35
C VAL A 2 -5.95 -24.42 14.41
N LYS A 3 -5.61 -24.88 15.62
CA LYS A 3 -4.87 -26.13 15.84
C LYS A 3 -5.76 -27.35 15.49
N PRO A 4 -5.22 -28.47 14.95
CA PRO A 4 -3.84 -28.73 14.52
C PRO A 4 -3.64 -28.38 13.04
N PHE A 5 -2.43 -27.95 12.68
CA PHE A 5 -2.06 -27.56 11.31
C PHE A 5 -0.80 -28.27 10.86
N ASP A 6 -0.63 -28.42 9.54
CA ASP A 6 0.57 -29.00 8.95
C ASP A 6 1.76 -28.01 9.08
N PRO A 7 2.92 -28.45 9.58
CA PRO A 7 4.14 -27.65 9.60
C PRO A 7 4.52 -27.04 8.23
N GLN A 8 4.23 -27.72 7.12
CA GLN A 8 4.45 -27.22 5.76
C GLN A 8 3.51 -26.06 5.43
N GLU A 9 2.26 -26.08 5.90
CA GLU A 9 1.32 -24.96 5.71
C GLU A 9 1.78 -23.73 6.49
N LEU A 10 2.26 -23.92 7.72
CA LEU A 10 2.81 -22.83 8.52
C LEU A 10 4.03 -22.20 7.82
N LEU A 11 4.97 -23.02 7.33
CA LEU A 11 6.14 -22.55 6.60
C LEU A 11 5.76 -21.85 5.29
N ALA A 12 4.77 -22.37 4.56
CA ALA A 12 4.26 -21.75 3.34
C ALA A 12 3.64 -20.37 3.63
N ARG A 13 2.86 -20.24 4.72
CA ARG A 13 2.25 -18.97 5.15
C ARG A 13 3.30 -17.97 5.63
N ILE A 14 4.29 -18.40 6.42
CA ILE A 14 5.43 -17.56 6.81
C ILE A 14 6.16 -17.06 5.56
N ARG A 15 6.54 -17.96 4.64
CA ARG A 15 7.22 -17.57 3.39
C ARG A 15 6.38 -16.64 2.53
N ALA A 16 5.08 -16.87 2.41
CA ALA A 16 4.17 -16.00 1.67
C ALA A 16 4.04 -14.61 2.31
N MET A 17 3.98 -14.53 3.65
CA MET A 17 4.00 -13.27 4.39
C MET A 17 5.33 -12.54 4.23
N THR A 18 6.46 -13.27 4.34
CA THR A 18 7.79 -12.70 4.16
C THR A 18 8.02 -12.22 2.73
N ARG A 19 7.55 -12.94 1.70
CA ARG A 19 7.57 -12.46 0.31
C ARG A 19 6.69 -11.23 0.12
N ARG A 20 5.50 -11.20 0.73
CA ARG A 20 4.63 -10.02 0.71
C ARG A 20 5.29 -8.83 1.41
N SER A 21 6.04 -9.04 2.49
CA SER A 21 6.75 -7.97 3.20
C SER A 21 8.04 -7.54 2.52
N ALA A 22 8.80 -8.46 1.93
CA ALA A 22 10.05 -8.20 1.20
C ALA A 22 9.81 -7.66 -0.22
N GLY A 23 8.63 -7.95 -0.79
CA GLY A 23 8.13 -7.41 -2.05
C GLY A 23 7.26 -6.16 -1.89
N ARG A 24 7.19 -5.53 -0.70
CA ARG A 24 6.80 -4.11 -0.59
C ARG A 24 8.04 -3.30 -0.99
N ALA A 25 8.42 -3.21 -2.27
CA ALA A 25 7.79 -2.30 -3.22
C ALA A 25 7.09 -1.17 -2.46
N ARG A 26 7.73 -0.01 -2.42
CA ARG A 26 7.15 1.28 -2.02
C ARG A 26 5.67 1.26 -2.43
N ALA A 27 4.75 1.20 -1.46
CA ALA A 27 3.33 0.99 -1.73
C ALA A 27 2.75 2.29 -2.27
N VAL A 28 3.14 2.62 -3.51
CA VAL A 28 2.63 3.78 -4.23
C VAL A 28 1.19 3.47 -4.59
N LEU A 29 0.26 4.21 -4.01
CA LEU A 29 -1.13 4.14 -4.38
C LEU A 29 -1.29 4.87 -5.71
N GLN A 30 -1.83 4.19 -6.72
CA GLN A 30 -2.12 4.78 -8.01
C GLN A 30 -3.64 4.96 -8.15
N CYS A 31 -4.06 6.16 -8.56
CA CYS A 31 -5.44 6.49 -8.83
C CYS A 31 -5.50 7.39 -10.06
N ARG A 32 -5.84 6.82 -11.22
CA ARG A 32 -5.74 7.51 -12.53
C ARG A 32 -4.32 8.07 -12.72
N ASP A 33 -4.21 9.38 -12.93
CA ASP A 33 -2.92 10.07 -13.12
C ASP A 33 -2.25 10.44 -11.79
N LEU A 34 -2.84 10.09 -10.64
CA LEU A 34 -2.29 10.36 -9.32
C LEU A 34 -1.45 9.17 -8.84
N GLU A 35 -0.26 9.48 -8.36
CA GLU A 35 0.62 8.58 -7.64
C GLU A 35 0.85 9.15 -6.25
N ILE A 36 0.57 8.35 -5.22
CA ILE A 36 0.71 8.75 -3.82
C ILE A 36 1.70 7.81 -3.19
N ASP A 37 2.73 8.34 -2.53
CA ASP A 37 3.61 7.59 -1.68
C ASP A 37 3.28 7.86 -0.21
N PRO A 38 2.59 6.92 0.48
CA PRO A 38 2.24 7.07 1.89
C PRO A 38 3.45 7.15 2.81
N ALA A 39 4.58 6.55 2.42
CA ALA A 39 5.79 6.54 3.23
C ALA A 39 6.52 7.88 3.19
N ALA A 40 6.63 8.49 1.99
CA ALA A 40 7.26 9.81 1.82
C ALA A 40 6.29 10.98 2.04
N ARG A 41 4.99 10.72 2.14
CA ARG A 41 3.92 11.73 2.14
C ARG A 41 3.99 12.65 0.92
N THR A 42 4.32 12.08 -0.23
CA THR A 42 4.41 12.82 -1.50
C THR A 42 3.31 12.38 -2.45
N VAL A 43 2.85 13.31 -3.27
CA VAL A 43 1.85 13.07 -4.31
C VAL A 43 2.39 13.63 -5.62
N THR A 44 2.23 12.88 -6.69
CA THR A 44 2.51 13.29 -8.06
C THR A 44 1.24 13.15 -8.89
N GLN A 45 0.99 14.10 -9.78
CA GLN A 45 -0.07 14.05 -10.78
C GLN A 45 0.57 14.13 -12.16
N ALA A 46 0.36 13.13 -13.01
CA ALA A 46 0.99 13.03 -14.32
C ALA A 46 2.52 13.24 -14.28
N GLY A 47 3.17 12.75 -13.22
CA GLY A 47 4.61 12.90 -12.97
C GLY A 47 5.05 14.24 -12.36
N LEU A 48 4.14 15.20 -12.14
CA LEU A 48 4.44 16.48 -11.53
C LEU A 48 4.16 16.45 -10.01
N PRO A 49 5.06 16.91 -9.15
CA PRO A 49 4.85 16.93 -7.71
C PRO A 49 3.73 17.90 -7.33
N VAL A 50 2.81 17.43 -6.49
CA VAL A 50 1.72 18.22 -5.91
C VAL A 50 2.04 18.46 -4.44
N ALA A 51 2.25 19.73 -4.08
CA ALA A 51 2.43 20.12 -2.69
C ALA A 51 1.08 20.11 -1.98
N LEU A 52 0.94 19.21 -1.01
CA LEU A 52 -0.24 19.13 -0.15
C LEU A 52 0.16 19.44 1.29
N GLY A 53 -0.67 20.19 1.99
CA GLY A 53 -0.61 20.33 3.43
C GLY A 53 -0.92 19.00 4.13
N ALA A 54 -0.54 18.89 5.40
CA ALA A 54 -0.71 17.65 6.16
C ALA A 54 -2.17 17.14 6.21
N LYS A 55 -3.15 18.06 6.31
CA LYS A 55 -4.58 17.73 6.33
C LYS A 55 -5.08 17.25 4.97
N GLU A 56 -4.65 17.91 3.89
CA GLU A 56 -5.04 17.58 2.52
C GLU A 56 -4.49 16.21 2.12
N PHE A 57 -3.23 15.93 2.48
CA PHE A 57 -2.63 14.62 2.29
C PHE A 57 -3.39 13.51 3.02
N ALA A 58 -3.70 13.72 4.31
CA ALA A 58 -4.44 12.73 5.10
C ALA A 58 -5.84 12.45 4.53
N LEU A 59 -6.53 13.50 4.07
CA LEU A 59 -7.84 13.36 3.42
C LEU A 59 -7.72 12.57 2.11
N LEU A 60 -6.77 12.95 1.24
CA LEU A 60 -6.56 12.28 -0.04
C LEU A 60 -6.20 10.80 0.14
N GLN A 61 -5.29 10.50 1.06
CA GLN A 61 -4.91 9.14 1.40
C GLN A 61 -6.14 8.32 1.84
N THR A 62 -6.97 8.87 2.73
CA THR A 62 -8.18 8.21 3.20
C THR A 62 -9.17 7.95 2.06
N LEU A 63 -9.36 8.91 1.15
CA LEU A 63 -10.25 8.75 0.00
C LEU A 63 -9.75 7.67 -0.97
N VAL A 64 -8.45 7.60 -1.22
CA VAL A 64 -7.86 6.60 -2.12
C VAL A 64 -7.88 5.21 -1.50
N GLU A 65 -7.64 5.08 -0.20
CA GLU A 65 -7.74 3.80 0.51
C GLU A 65 -9.19 3.28 0.58
N ALA A 66 -10.18 4.17 0.60
CA ALA A 66 -11.60 3.83 0.64
C ALA A 66 -12.22 3.58 -0.74
N SER A 67 -11.57 3.99 -1.83
CA SER A 67 -12.11 3.81 -3.18
C SER A 67 -11.88 2.37 -3.67
N PRO A 68 -12.93 1.66 -4.14
CA PRO A 68 -12.72 0.39 -4.84
C PRO A 68 -11.88 0.66 -6.09
N GLN A 69 -10.83 -0.13 -6.28
CA GLN A 69 -9.95 -0.05 -7.45
C GLN A 69 -10.82 -0.27 -8.70
N VAL A 70 -10.96 0.76 -9.55
CA VAL A 70 -11.67 0.69 -10.84
C VAL A 70 -10.65 0.47 -11.95
#